data_AF-A0A1V0QEM9-F1
#
_entry.id   AF-A0A1V0QEM9-F1
#
_cell.length_a   1.000
_cell.length_b   1.000
_cell.length_c   1.000
_cell.angle_alpha   90.00
_cell.angle_beta   90.00
_cell.angle_gamma   90.00
#
_symmetry.space_group_name_H-M   'P 1'
#
loop_
_entity.id
_entity.type
_entity.pdbx_description
1 polymer ?
#
loop_
_entity_poly.entity_id
_entity_poly.type
_entity_poly.pdbx_seq_one_letter_code
_entity_poly.pdbx_strand_id
1 'polypeptide(L)'
;MKNRIREFREQRGMTQEQLGNLVGTSGQAINAIETEKFEPSIWLAYDISCVFACSIEAVFFLMSARESQGRKAAGGTAMAIRELRYDGNPILRKQCREVENIDGRIRQILDDMMDTLHHTENSAALTANQVGILKRLVVIVYLDHTLKLIDPQGSGMHRRMPELSEPFCKDYPSTACYHSGSQ
;
A
#
# COMPACT_ATOMS: atom_id res chain seq x y z
N MET A 1 6.53 -9.05 -16.16
CA MET A 1 6.29 -7.62 -15.87
C MET A 1 6.13 -6.85 -17.17
N LYS A 2 5.00 -6.13 -17.36
CA LYS A 2 4.80 -5.28 -18.54
C LYS A 2 5.80 -4.12 -18.54
N ASN A 3 6.27 -3.71 -19.71
CA ASN A 3 7.29 -2.65 -19.82
C ASN A 3 7.18 -1.85 -21.13
N ARG A 4 7.86 -0.70 -21.17
CA ARG A 4 7.95 0.21 -22.32
C ARG A 4 9.38 0.34 -22.85
N ILE A 5 10.25 -0.62 -22.54
CA ILE A 5 11.68 -0.53 -22.88
C ILE A 5 11.86 -0.37 -24.38
N ARG A 6 11.14 -1.16 -25.18
CA ARG A 6 11.21 -1.09 -26.64
C ARG A 6 10.87 0.30 -27.17
N GLU A 7 9.81 0.92 -26.63
CA GLU A 7 9.38 2.26 -27.03
C GLU A 7 10.48 3.30 -26.73
N PHE A 8 11.00 3.32 -25.50
CA PHE A 8 12.06 4.26 -25.11
C PHE A 8 13.38 4.02 -25.87
N ARG A 9 13.70 2.76 -26.15
CA ARG A 9 14.87 2.36 -26.93
C ARG A 9 14.77 2.85 -28.37
N GLU A 10 13.62 2.65 -29.02
CA GLU A 10 13.36 3.08 -30.40
C GLU A 10 13.33 4.61 -30.52
N GLN A 11 12.75 5.33 -29.56
CA GLN A 11 12.77 6.80 -29.51
C GLN A 11 14.19 7.38 -29.49
N ARG A 12 15.16 6.62 -28.97
CA ARG A 12 16.58 7.00 -28.89
C ARG A 12 17.43 6.37 -29.98
N GLY A 13 16.84 5.66 -30.93
CA GLY A 13 17.56 5.00 -32.01
C GLY A 13 18.54 3.91 -31.54
N MET A 14 18.28 3.30 -30.39
CA MET A 14 19.17 2.30 -29.78
C MET A 14 18.80 0.88 -30.24
N THR A 15 19.79 -0.01 -30.39
CA THR A 15 19.58 -1.45 -30.56
C THR A 15 19.51 -2.16 -29.20
N GLN A 16 18.94 -3.37 -29.16
CA GLN A 16 18.88 -4.17 -27.92
C GLN A 16 20.29 -4.47 -27.36
N GLU A 17 21.27 -4.67 -28.25
CA GLU A 17 22.66 -4.88 -27.89
C GLU A 17 23.29 -3.63 -27.27
N GLN A 18 23.02 -2.45 -27.83
CA GLN A 18 23.50 -1.18 -27.27
C GLN A 18 22.92 -0.94 -25.87
N LEU A 19 21.61 -1.14 -25.68
CA LEU A 19 21.01 -1.03 -24.36
C LEU A 19 21.60 -2.07 -23.39
N GLY A 20 21.80 -3.30 -23.85
CA GLY A 20 22.42 -4.36 -23.06
C GLY A 20 23.79 -3.95 -22.54
N ASN A 21 24.66 -3.46 -23.43
CA ASN A 21 25.99 -3.00 -23.08
C ASN A 21 25.98 -1.84 -22.07
N LEU A 22 25.01 -0.92 -22.14
CA LEU A 22 24.88 0.19 -21.20
C LEU A 22 24.52 -0.24 -19.77
N VAL A 23 23.73 -1.32 -19.63
CA VAL A 23 23.27 -1.82 -18.33
C VAL A 23 23.99 -3.11 -17.90
N GLY A 24 25.11 -3.44 -18.56
CA GLY A 24 25.94 -4.60 -18.20
C GLY A 24 25.30 -5.96 -18.47
N THR A 25 24.43 -6.08 -19.48
CA THR A 25 23.75 -7.32 -19.87
C THR A 25 23.83 -7.60 -21.37
N SER A 26 23.33 -8.77 -21.81
CA SER A 26 23.31 -9.12 -23.23
C SER A 26 22.09 -8.54 -23.95
N GLY A 27 22.20 -8.29 -25.26
CA GLY A 27 21.03 -7.91 -26.08
C GLY A 27 19.91 -8.97 -26.06
N GLN A 28 20.27 -10.25 -25.87
CA GLN A 28 19.29 -11.32 -25.68
C GLN A 28 18.52 -11.19 -24.36
N ALA A 29 19.18 -10.77 -23.28
CA ALA A 29 18.52 -10.50 -22.01
C ALA A 29 17.56 -9.30 -22.14
N ILE A 30 17.97 -8.22 -22.81
CA ILE A 30 17.09 -7.10 -23.13
C ILE A 30 15.87 -7.57 -23.94
N ASN A 31 16.07 -8.39 -24.98
CA ASN A 31 14.96 -8.95 -25.74
C ASN A 31 14.02 -9.81 -24.89
N ALA A 32 14.56 -10.62 -23.98
CA ALA A 32 13.76 -11.44 -23.07
C ALA A 32 12.92 -10.56 -22.12
N ILE A 33 13.45 -9.43 -21.68
CA ILE A 33 12.71 -8.45 -20.86
C ILE A 33 11.65 -7.73 -21.70
N GLU A 34 12.01 -7.20 -22.88
CA GLU A 34 11.09 -6.52 -23.80
C GLU A 34 9.90 -7.41 -24.20
N THR A 35 10.12 -8.71 -24.33
CA THR A 35 9.08 -9.71 -24.67
C THR A 35 8.41 -10.34 -23.45
N GLU A 36 8.69 -9.82 -22.25
CA GLU A 36 8.11 -10.27 -20.98
C GLU A 36 8.39 -11.74 -20.62
N LYS A 37 9.36 -12.37 -21.30
CA LYS A 37 9.82 -13.73 -21.03
C LYS A 37 10.72 -13.82 -19.81
N PHE A 38 11.32 -12.69 -19.41
CA PHE A 38 12.20 -12.59 -18.27
C PHE A 38 11.88 -11.35 -17.45
N GLU A 39 11.78 -11.51 -16.13
CA GLU A 39 11.62 -10.38 -15.22
C GLU A 39 13.00 -9.90 -14.74
N PRO A 40 13.33 -8.61 -14.92
CA PRO A 40 14.61 -8.09 -14.46
C PRO A 40 14.65 -8.04 -12.93
N SER A 41 15.87 -8.11 -12.37
CA SER A 41 16.07 -7.74 -10.97
C SER A 41 15.78 -6.25 -10.77
N ILE A 42 15.49 -5.84 -9.53
CA ILE A 42 15.25 -4.43 -9.20
C ILE A 42 16.41 -3.51 -9.63
N TRP A 43 17.65 -4.01 -9.50
CA TRP A 43 18.85 -3.29 -9.91
C TRP A 43 18.93 -3.12 -11.43
N LEU A 44 18.66 -4.18 -12.20
CA LEU A 44 18.64 -4.09 -13.66
C LEU A 44 17.50 -3.18 -14.15
N ALA A 45 16.34 -3.21 -13.50
CA ALA A 45 15.24 -2.31 -13.81
C ALA A 45 15.61 -0.84 -13.53
N TYR A 46 16.32 -0.57 -12.44
CA TYR A 46 16.85 0.75 -12.10
C TYR A 46 17.90 1.23 -13.12
N ASP A 47 18.86 0.38 -13.49
CA ASP A 47 19.89 0.74 -14.48
C ASP A 47 19.27 1.09 -15.84
N ILE A 48 18.26 0.33 -16.26
CA ILE A 48 17.49 0.62 -17.48
C ILE A 48 16.74 1.95 -17.36
N SER A 49 16.13 2.26 -16.21
CA SER A 49 15.44 3.55 -16.01
C SER A 49 16.43 4.73 -16.01
N CYS A 50 17.63 4.53 -15.46
CA CYS A 50 18.71 5.51 -15.53
C CYS A 50 19.16 5.76 -16.97
N VAL A 51 19.32 4.70 -17.79
CA VAL A 51 19.61 4.87 -19.22
C VAL A 51 18.55 5.76 -19.85
N PHE A 52 17.27 5.54 -19.58
CA PHE A 52 16.17 6.32 -20.13
C PHE A 52 15.89 7.66 -19.45
N ALA A 53 16.64 8.03 -18.42
CA ALA A 53 16.45 9.27 -17.66
C ALA A 53 14.98 9.48 -17.19
N CYS A 54 14.32 8.41 -16.79
CA CYS A 54 12.95 8.42 -16.28
C CYS A 54 12.82 7.54 -15.02
N SER A 55 11.68 7.62 -14.34
CA SER A 55 11.44 6.80 -13.15
C SER A 55 11.21 5.33 -13.53
N ILE A 56 11.43 4.40 -12.59
CA ILE A 56 11.21 2.97 -12.83
C ILE A 56 9.78 2.70 -13.27
N GLU A 57 8.79 3.38 -12.67
CA GLU A 57 7.37 3.22 -12.95
C GLU A 57 6.99 3.69 -14.37
N ALA A 58 7.77 4.61 -14.95
CA ALA A 58 7.57 5.04 -16.33
C ALA A 58 7.99 3.96 -17.34
N VAL A 59 8.99 3.14 -16.98
CA VAL A 59 9.55 2.08 -17.84
C VAL A 59 8.86 0.74 -17.60
N PHE A 60 8.57 0.41 -16.35
CA PHE A 60 8.06 -0.87 -15.90
C PHE A 60 6.72 -0.70 -15.21
N PHE A 61 5.70 -1.35 -15.75
CA PHE A 61 4.41 -1.44 -15.10
C PHE A 61 4.45 -2.60 -14.11
N LEU A 62 4.61 -2.26 -12.83
CA LEU A 62 4.22 -3.16 -11.75
C LEU A 62 2.70 -3.33 -11.79
N MET A 63 2.23 -4.27 -12.63
CA MET A 63 0.90 -4.80 -12.46
C MET A 63 0.93 -5.71 -11.24
N SER A 64 0.27 -5.30 -10.17
CA SER A 64 -0.10 -6.22 -9.12
C SER A 64 -0.99 -7.31 -9.73
N ALA A 65 -0.55 -8.56 -9.62
CA ALA A 65 -1.21 -9.72 -10.22
C ALA A 65 -2.56 -10.08 -9.56
N ARG A 66 -3.33 -9.11 -9.05
CA ARG A 66 -4.61 -9.34 -8.37
C ARG A 66 -5.71 -8.41 -8.86
N GLU A 67 -6.03 -8.52 -10.15
CA GLU A 67 -7.39 -8.27 -10.62
C GLU A 67 -8.25 -9.54 -10.68
N SER A 68 -7.72 -10.72 -10.33
CA SER A 68 -8.48 -11.97 -10.35
C SER A 68 -8.38 -12.72 -9.02
N GLN A 69 -9.03 -12.18 -7.98
CA GLN A 69 -9.71 -12.91 -6.89
C GLN A 69 -10.03 -11.91 -5.76
N GLY A 70 -11.25 -11.35 -5.77
CA GLY A 70 -11.70 -10.51 -4.66
C GLY A 70 -12.93 -9.64 -4.88
N ARG A 71 -13.40 -9.41 -6.11
CA ARG A 71 -14.76 -8.88 -6.31
C ARG A 71 -15.77 -10.02 -6.31
N LYS A 72 -15.92 -10.71 -5.17
CA LYS A 72 -17.26 -11.19 -4.85
C LYS A 72 -18.02 -9.97 -4.38
N ALA A 73 -18.80 -9.41 -5.29
CA ALA A 73 -20.08 -8.83 -4.94
C ALA A 73 -20.86 -9.89 -4.13
N ALA A 74 -20.60 -9.96 -2.82
CA ALA A 74 -21.57 -10.48 -1.89
C ALA A 74 -22.66 -9.42 -1.83
N GLY A 75 -23.86 -9.79 -2.28
CA GLY A 75 -24.97 -8.88 -2.49
C GLY A 75 -25.40 -8.12 -1.23
N GLY A 76 -25.86 -6.88 -1.45
CA GLY A 76 -26.47 -5.98 -0.47
C GLY A 76 -25.48 -5.52 0.61
N THR A 77 -25.20 -4.24 0.81
CA THR A 77 -26.13 -3.11 0.95
C THR A 77 -25.28 -1.83 1.01
N ALA A 78 -25.87 -0.69 0.67
CA ALA A 78 -25.42 0.70 0.86
C ALA A 78 -23.99 0.96 1.41
N MET A 79 -23.21 1.77 0.66
CA MET A 79 -22.02 2.47 1.13
C MET A 79 -22.24 3.08 2.52
N ALA A 80 -21.53 2.61 3.54
CA ALA A 80 -21.64 3.10 4.91
C ALA A 80 -20.39 3.90 5.31
N ILE A 81 -20.30 5.13 4.78
CA ILE A 81 -19.21 6.06 5.11
C ILE A 81 -19.40 6.60 6.53
N ARG A 82 -18.33 6.56 7.34
CA ARG A 82 -18.31 7.13 8.68
C ARG A 82 -17.61 8.48 8.72
N GLU A 83 -18.09 9.36 9.60
CA GLU A 83 -17.44 10.64 9.86
C GLU A 83 -16.09 10.43 10.56
N LEU A 84 -15.03 10.91 9.91
CA LEU A 84 -13.68 10.93 10.47
C LEU A 84 -13.55 12.03 11.53
N ARG A 85 -12.95 11.67 12.65
CA ARG A 85 -12.60 12.60 13.72
C ARG A 85 -11.13 12.94 13.62
N TYR A 86 -10.87 14.24 13.68
CA TYR A 86 -9.53 14.82 13.58
C TYR A 86 -9.06 15.36 14.93
N ASP A 87 -7.87 15.95 14.95
CA ASP A 87 -7.20 16.44 16.15
C ASP A 87 -8.12 17.31 17.03
N GLY A 88 -7.91 17.20 18.35
CA GLY A 88 -8.74 17.86 19.36
C GLY A 88 -9.97 17.05 19.78
N ASN A 89 -10.43 16.05 19.01
CA ASN A 89 -11.57 15.23 19.42
C ASN A 89 -11.21 14.32 20.61
N PRO A 90 -11.92 14.40 21.76
CA PRO A 90 -11.58 13.65 22.97
C PRO A 90 -11.68 12.13 22.80
N ILE A 91 -12.43 11.63 21.79
CA ILE A 91 -12.54 10.20 21.57
C ILE A 91 -11.23 9.56 21.13
N LEU A 92 -10.36 10.32 20.45
CA LEU A 92 -9.06 9.84 19.97
C LEU A 92 -8.12 9.50 21.13
N ARG A 93 -8.38 10.06 22.32
CA ARG A 93 -7.62 9.80 23.56
C ARG A 93 -8.24 8.71 24.44
N LYS A 94 -9.40 8.16 24.07
CA LYS A 94 -10.09 7.12 24.86
C LYS A 94 -9.51 5.74 24.56
N GLN A 95 -9.42 4.91 25.59
CA GLN A 95 -8.94 3.55 25.47
C GLN A 95 -9.93 2.67 24.67
N CYS A 96 -9.41 2.00 23.63
CA CYS A 96 -10.15 1.01 22.86
C CYS A 96 -10.23 -0.33 23.62
N ARG A 97 -11.41 -0.95 23.60
CA ARG A 97 -11.67 -2.24 24.25
C ARG A 97 -11.35 -3.42 23.34
N GLU A 98 -11.06 -4.55 23.97
CA GLU A 98 -10.85 -5.82 23.28
C GLU A 98 -12.11 -6.28 22.52
N VAL A 99 -11.93 -7.13 21.51
CA VAL A 99 -13.01 -7.74 20.73
C VAL A 99 -13.16 -9.19 21.16
N GLU A 100 -14.04 -9.42 22.15
CA GLU A 100 -14.27 -10.77 22.71
C GLU A 100 -14.81 -11.78 21.69
N ASN A 101 -15.69 -11.35 20.78
CA ASN A 101 -16.36 -12.23 19.82
C ASN A 101 -16.34 -11.62 18.41
N ILE A 102 -15.92 -12.41 17.42
CA ILE A 102 -15.87 -12.02 16.00
C ILE A 102 -17.14 -12.51 15.30
N ASP A 103 -18.21 -11.75 15.46
CA ASP A 103 -19.53 -12.01 14.87
C ASP A 103 -19.76 -11.24 13.54
N GLY A 104 -20.99 -11.30 13.02
CA GLY A 104 -21.36 -10.54 11.81
C GLY A 104 -21.26 -9.03 11.99
N ARG A 105 -21.45 -8.52 13.22
CA ARG A 105 -21.38 -7.08 13.52
C ARG A 105 -19.94 -6.58 13.44
N ILE A 106 -18.97 -7.33 13.96
CA ILE A 106 -17.55 -6.96 13.83
C ILE A 106 -17.11 -6.94 12.37
N ARG A 107 -17.55 -7.92 11.58
CA ARG A 107 -17.28 -7.94 10.13
C ARG A 107 -17.85 -6.70 9.44
N GLN A 108 -19.11 -6.35 9.71
CA GLN A 108 -19.73 -5.15 9.16
C GLN A 108 -18.98 -3.87 9.56
N ILE A 109 -18.55 -3.74 10.81
CA ILE A 109 -17.78 -2.57 11.25
C ILE A 109 -16.49 -2.43 10.44
N LEU A 110 -15.78 -3.54 10.21
CA LEU A 110 -14.55 -3.56 9.41
C LEU A 110 -14.82 -3.26 7.93
N ASP A 111 -15.93 -3.72 7.37
CA ASP A 111 -16.35 -3.40 5.99
C ASP A 111 -16.63 -1.89 5.84
N ASP A 112 -17.46 -1.32 6.71
CA ASP A 112 -17.76 0.11 6.74
C ASP A 112 -16.49 0.97 6.96
N MET A 113 -15.51 0.48 7.76
CA MET A 113 -14.21 1.14 7.93
C MET A 113 -13.37 1.08 6.64
N MET A 114 -13.39 -0.02 5.90
CA MET A 114 -12.73 -0.12 4.60
C MET A 114 -13.37 0.82 3.58
N ASP A 115 -14.70 0.89 3.54
CA ASP A 115 -15.42 1.82 2.67
C ASP A 115 -15.04 3.27 2.97
N THR A 116 -14.99 3.62 4.27
CA THR A 116 -14.54 4.94 4.73
C THR A 116 -13.09 5.22 4.32
N LEU A 117 -12.18 4.26 4.50
CA LEU A 117 -10.77 4.40 4.13
C LEU A 117 -10.59 4.63 2.62
N HIS A 118 -11.29 3.87 1.78
CA HIS A 118 -11.22 4.01 0.31
C HIS A 118 -11.79 5.34 -0.20
N HIS A 119 -12.69 5.97 0.54
CA HIS A 119 -13.26 7.28 0.21
C HIS A 119 -12.47 8.44 0.80
N THR A 120 -11.46 8.15 1.63
CA THR A 120 -10.61 9.17 2.21
C THR A 120 -9.35 9.33 1.36
N GLU A 121 -9.15 10.54 0.83
CA GLU A 121 -7.97 10.84 0.01
C GLU A 121 -6.67 10.60 0.81
N ASN A 122 -5.67 10.00 0.14
CA ASN A 122 -4.32 9.79 0.67
C ASN A 122 -4.23 9.06 2.03
N SER A 123 -5.24 8.27 2.40
CA SER A 123 -5.23 7.52 3.65
C SER A 123 -4.81 6.06 3.42
N ALA A 124 -3.74 5.64 4.10
CA ALA A 124 -3.24 4.26 4.05
C ALA A 124 -3.78 3.37 5.18
N ALA A 125 -4.32 3.96 6.25
CA ALA A 125 -4.85 3.20 7.38
C ALA A 125 -5.94 3.97 8.10
N LEU A 126 -6.86 3.26 8.74
CA LEU A 126 -7.92 3.81 9.57
C LEU A 126 -8.10 3.00 10.85
N THR A 127 -8.18 3.70 11.97
CA THR A 127 -8.40 3.12 13.29
C THR A 127 -9.86 3.29 13.70
N ALA A 128 -10.40 2.35 14.48
CA ALA A 128 -11.81 2.39 14.86
C ALA A 128 -12.20 3.62 15.70
N ASN A 129 -11.32 4.13 16.58
CA ASN A 129 -11.60 5.33 17.36
C ASN A 129 -11.74 6.59 16.50
N GLN A 130 -11.02 6.66 15.36
CA GLN A 130 -11.13 7.75 14.39
C GLN A 130 -12.53 7.85 13.77
N VAL A 131 -13.25 6.73 13.66
CA VAL A 131 -14.66 6.68 13.27
C VAL A 131 -15.63 6.56 14.46
N GLY A 132 -15.14 6.75 15.69
CA GLY A 132 -15.97 6.85 16.88
C GLY A 132 -16.22 5.53 17.61
N ILE A 133 -15.50 4.47 17.24
CA ILE A 133 -15.69 3.12 17.76
C ILE A 133 -14.55 2.78 18.74
N LEU A 134 -14.89 2.56 20.02
CA LEU A 134 -13.91 2.20 21.06
C LEU A 134 -13.64 0.69 21.12
N LYS A 135 -13.27 0.10 19.98
CA LYS A 135 -12.82 -1.29 19.85
C LYS A 135 -11.46 -1.32 19.19
N ARG A 136 -10.61 -2.29 19.55
CA ARG A 136 -9.30 -2.48 18.93
C ARG A 136 -9.45 -3.09 17.55
N LEU A 137 -9.77 -2.26 16.58
CA LEU A 137 -9.90 -2.62 15.17
C LEU A 137 -9.10 -1.63 14.33
N VAL A 138 -8.36 -2.15 13.35
CA VAL A 138 -7.57 -1.34 12.42
C VAL A 138 -7.76 -1.90 11.02
N VAL A 139 -7.93 -1.02 10.05
CA VAL A 139 -7.89 -1.37 8.63
C VAL A 139 -6.72 -0.67 7.96
N ILE A 140 -6.04 -1.38 7.05
CA ILE A 140 -4.84 -0.87 6.36
C ILE A 140 -4.97 -1.22 4.87
N VAL A 141 -4.66 -0.25 4.02
CA VAL A 141 -4.42 -0.43 2.59
C VAL A 141 -2.93 -0.21 2.37
N TYR A 142 -2.25 -1.24 1.87
CA TYR A 142 -0.83 -1.16 1.50
C TYR A 142 -0.66 -1.72 0.10
N LEU A 143 -0.28 -0.86 -0.83
CA LEU A 143 -0.29 -1.17 -2.26
C LEU A 143 -1.69 -1.73 -2.64
N ASP A 144 -1.75 -2.96 -3.14
CA ASP A 144 -2.99 -3.64 -3.54
C ASP A 144 -3.55 -4.59 -2.47
N HIS A 145 -3.04 -4.50 -1.24
CA HIS A 145 -3.45 -5.36 -0.13
C HIS A 145 -4.30 -4.60 0.87
N THR A 146 -5.40 -5.21 1.29
CA THR A 146 -6.23 -4.73 2.41
C THR A 146 -6.07 -5.67 3.60
N LEU A 147 -5.83 -5.10 4.77
CA LEU A 147 -5.70 -5.83 6.03
C LEU A 147 -6.77 -5.36 7.01
N LYS A 148 -7.48 -6.32 7.60
CA LYS A 148 -8.43 -6.10 8.69
C LYS A 148 -7.85 -6.73 9.94
N LEU A 149 -7.43 -5.90 10.90
CA LEU A 149 -6.79 -6.34 12.13
C LEU A 149 -7.78 -6.23 13.29
N ILE A 150 -7.94 -7.32 14.02
CA ILE A 150 -8.75 -7.40 15.22
C ILE A 150 -7.80 -7.61 16.40
N ASP A 151 -7.97 -6.80 17.45
CA ASP A 151 -7.14 -6.83 18.65
C ASP A 151 -5.62 -6.79 18.43
N PRO A 152 -5.09 -5.93 17.53
CA PRO A 152 -3.65 -5.87 17.31
C PRO A 152 -2.90 -5.48 18.59
N GLN A 153 -1.99 -6.36 19.03
CA GLN A 153 -1.06 -6.12 20.14
C GLN A 153 0.32 -5.79 19.58
N GLY A 154 0.87 -4.64 19.94
CA GLY A 154 2.21 -4.24 19.53
C GLY A 154 3.27 -4.71 20.53
N SER A 155 4.06 -5.72 20.18
CA SER A 155 5.39 -5.93 20.79
C SER A 155 6.54 -5.46 19.88
N GLY A 156 6.25 -4.87 18.71
CA GLY A 156 7.26 -4.66 17.67
C GLY A 156 7.10 -3.46 16.75
N MET A 157 6.22 -2.49 17.02
CA MET A 157 6.08 -1.28 16.18
C MET A 157 7.11 -0.20 16.52
N HIS A 158 8.34 -0.62 16.86
CA HIS A 158 9.49 0.25 17.17
C HIS A 158 10.60 0.18 16.12
N ARG A 159 10.34 -0.38 14.94
CA ARG A 159 11.27 -0.25 13.81
C ARG A 159 10.67 0.66 12.76
N ARG A 160 11.20 1.90 12.77
CA ARG A 160 11.47 2.77 11.63
C ARG A 160 10.72 2.32 10.36
N MET A 161 9.61 2.99 10.03
CA MET A 161 9.17 3.05 8.64
C MET A 161 10.39 3.44 7.80
N PRO A 162 10.67 2.76 6.68
CA PRO A 162 11.64 3.30 5.71
C PRO A 162 11.18 4.72 5.40
N GLU A 163 12.11 5.68 5.44
CA GLU A 163 11.87 7.03 4.93
C GLU A 163 11.49 6.91 3.45
N LEU A 164 10.19 6.79 3.18
CA LEU A 164 9.62 7.16 1.90
C LEU A 164 9.73 8.68 1.88
N SER A 165 10.66 9.17 1.05
CA SER A 165 10.84 10.58 0.80
C SER A 165 9.51 11.18 0.34
N GLU A 166 9.11 12.23 1.07
CA GLU A 166 7.92 13.09 0.94
C GLU A 166 6.73 12.72 1.85
N PRO A 167 6.17 13.71 2.58
CA PRO A 167 5.51 13.50 3.86
C PRO A 167 4.09 12.95 3.68
N PHE A 168 3.92 11.63 3.76
CA PHE A 168 2.61 10.99 3.62
C PHE A 168 1.70 11.06 4.87
N CYS A 169 2.10 11.80 5.91
CA CYS A 169 1.20 12.10 7.02
C CYS A 169 1.70 13.35 7.75
N LYS A 170 1.05 14.50 7.54
CA LYS A 170 1.39 15.72 8.29
C LYS A 170 0.78 15.80 9.69
N ASP A 171 -0.03 14.84 10.11
CA ASP A 171 -0.80 14.95 11.36
C ASP A 171 -0.66 13.72 12.27
N TYR A 172 0.56 13.43 12.70
CA TYR A 172 0.79 12.64 13.93
C TYR A 172 1.37 13.56 15.02
N PRO A 173 0.59 13.97 16.03
CA PRO A 173 1.11 14.03 17.38
C PRO A 173 1.18 12.61 17.91
N SER A 174 2.43 12.13 17.95
CA SER A 174 2.92 10.98 18.68
C SER A 174 2.26 10.74 20.05
N THR A 175 2.18 9.46 20.45
CA THR A 175 2.23 9.03 21.87
C THR A 175 0.91 8.98 22.67
N ALA A 176 -0.15 8.32 22.18
CA ALA A 176 -1.33 8.05 23.04
C ALA A 176 -1.93 6.64 22.98
N CYS A 177 -1.35 5.72 22.21
CA CYS A 177 -1.73 4.30 22.27
C CYS A 177 -0.56 3.56 22.93
N TYR A 178 -0.84 2.75 23.95
CA TYR A 178 0.12 1.93 24.69
C TYR A 178 0.90 2.65 25.80
N HIS A 179 0.21 3.14 26.82
CA HIS A 179 0.72 3.02 28.19
C HIS A 179 0.15 1.74 28.79
N SER A 180 1.01 0.74 28.97
CA SER A 180 0.77 -0.37 29.88
C SER A 180 0.69 0.20 31.30
N GLY A 181 -0.50 0.16 31.89
CA GLY A 181 -0.65 0.31 33.33
C GLY A 181 0.04 -0.88 34.01
N SER A 182 1.26 -0.65 34.45
CA SER A 182 1.95 -1.48 35.44
C SER A 182 2.18 -0.60 36.65
N GLN A 183 1.18 -0.53 37.52
CA GLN A 183 1.24 -0.52 38.98
C GLN A 183 -0.17 -0.46 39.54
#